data_AF-A0A2D9CIJ3-F1
#
_entry.id   AF-A0A2D9CIJ3-F1
#
_cell.length_a   1.000
_cell.length_b   1.000
_cell.length_c   1.000
_cell.angle_alpha   90.00
_cell.angle_beta   90.00
_cell.angle_gamma   90.00
#
_symmetry.space_group_name_H-M   'P 1'
#
loop_
_entity.id
_entity.type
_entity.pdbx_description
1 polymer ?
#
loop_
_entity_poly.entity_id
_entity_poly.type
_entity_poly.pdbx_seq_one_letter_code
_entity_poly.pdbx_strand_id
1 'polypeptide(L)'
;MLKLLLGPIADLAGGFLKNKAEQSKAKHEAKMSVIQNDSDWEAKMADASASSWKDEFWTIVLAIPIFMVGWAIITGDMTVVDRVKEAFAALNDLPEWYQYLLFVAISASFGIKGASKLMGMRK
;
A
#
# COMPACT_ATOMS: atom_id res chain seq x y z
N MET A 1 -1.27 -64.49 -16.72
CA MET A 1 -1.18 -63.18 -17.42
C MET A 1 -1.90 -62.03 -16.69
N LEU A 2 -2.91 -62.26 -15.83
CA LEU A 2 -3.57 -61.21 -15.03
C LEU A 2 -2.70 -60.59 -13.90
N LYS A 3 -1.67 -61.29 -13.41
CA LYS A 3 -0.76 -60.78 -12.37
C LYS A 3 0.29 -59.75 -12.87
N LEU A 4 0.49 -59.63 -14.18
CA LEU A 4 1.52 -58.75 -14.76
C LEU A 4 1.00 -57.33 -15.06
N LEU A 5 -0.33 -57.16 -15.15
CA LEU A 5 -0.98 -55.88 -15.45
C LEU A 5 -1.42 -55.10 -14.19
N LEU A 6 -1.37 -55.72 -13.01
CA LEU A 6 -1.75 -55.06 -11.74
C LEU A 6 -0.65 -54.14 -11.19
N GLY A 7 0.63 -54.46 -11.43
CA GLY A 7 1.77 -53.65 -10.99
C GLY A 7 1.79 -52.24 -11.61
N PRO A 8 1.71 -52.10 -12.95
CA PRO A 8 1.74 -50.80 -13.62
C PRO A 8 0.56 -49.89 -13.25
N ILE A 9 -0.63 -50.46 -12.99
CA ILE A 9 -1.82 -49.70 -12.61
C ILE A 9 -1.73 -49.24 -11.15
N ALA A 10 -1.16 -50.06 -10.26
CA ALA A 10 -0.88 -49.68 -8.87
C ALA A 10 0.17 -48.55 -8.79
N ASP A 11 1.20 -48.59 -9.65
CA ASP A 11 2.22 -47.54 -9.73
C ASP A 11 1.69 -46.23 -10.33
N LEU A 12 0.81 -46.29 -11.34
CA LEU A 12 0.13 -45.12 -11.90
C LEU A 12 -0.86 -44.48 -10.92
N ALA A 13 -1.67 -45.30 -10.22
CA ALA A 13 -2.59 -44.81 -9.19
C ALA A 13 -1.82 -44.24 -7.98
N GLY A 14 -0.72 -44.90 -7.58
CA GLY A 14 0.18 -44.41 -6.54
C GLY A 14 0.88 -43.10 -6.93
N GLY A 15 1.31 -42.96 -8.18
CA GLY A 15 1.89 -41.73 -8.73
C GLY A 15 0.90 -40.57 -8.79
N PHE A 16 -0.35 -40.83 -9.19
CA PHE A 16 -1.40 -39.81 -9.24
C PHE A 16 -1.79 -39.30 -7.84
N LEU A 17 -1.87 -40.21 -6.86
CA LEU A 17 -2.13 -39.87 -5.46
C LEU A 17 -0.95 -39.10 -4.84
N LYS A 18 0.29 -39.49 -5.15
CA LYS A 18 1.50 -38.75 -4.72
C LYS A 18 1.56 -37.35 -5.31
N ASN A 19 1.31 -37.19 -6.62
CA ASN A 19 1.30 -35.88 -7.28
C ASN A 19 0.22 -34.95 -6.71
N LYS A 20 -0.96 -35.49 -6.37
CA LYS A 20 -2.04 -34.71 -5.73
C LYS A 20 -1.70 -34.32 -4.30
N ALA A 21 -1.00 -35.18 -3.55
CA ALA A 21 -0.52 -34.89 -2.21
C ALA A 21 0.60 -33.85 -2.21
N GLU A 22 1.54 -33.92 -3.16
CA GLU A 22 2.58 -32.90 -3.36
C GLU A 22 2.01 -31.55 -3.76
N GLN A 23 1.03 -31.50 -4.67
CA GLN A 23 0.33 -30.26 -5.00
C GLN A 23 -0.40 -29.66 -3.79
N SER A 24 -1.00 -30.49 -2.94
CA SER A 24 -1.66 -30.02 -1.71
C SER A 24 -0.64 -29.44 -0.72
N LYS A 25 0.50 -30.11 -0.54
CA LYS A 25 1.61 -29.61 0.30
C LYS A 25 2.19 -28.30 -0.22
N ALA A 26 2.48 -28.22 -1.51
CA ALA A 26 3.00 -26.99 -2.13
C ALA A 26 2.00 -25.81 -2.01
N LYS A 27 0.69 -26.07 -2.15
CA LYS A 27 -0.35 -25.05 -1.90
C LYS A 27 -0.42 -24.64 -0.43
N HIS A 28 -0.18 -25.57 0.50
CA HIS A 28 -0.17 -25.27 1.93
C HIS A 28 1.08 -24.47 2.32
N GLU A 29 2.25 -24.84 1.82
CA GLU A 29 3.51 -24.10 2.01
C GLU A 29 3.44 -22.70 1.38
N ALA A 30 2.87 -22.57 0.17
CA ALA A 30 2.64 -21.26 -0.44
C ALA A 30 1.71 -20.38 0.40
N LYS A 31 0.59 -20.94 0.90
CA LYS A 31 -0.31 -20.22 1.82
C LYS A 31 0.38 -19.85 3.13
N MET A 32 1.21 -20.74 3.68
CA MET A 32 1.97 -20.47 4.89
C MET A 32 3.01 -19.36 4.67
N SER A 33 3.67 -19.35 3.51
CA SER A 33 4.63 -18.30 3.13
C SER A 33 3.96 -16.94 2.94
N VAL A 34 2.72 -16.89 2.45
CA VAL A 34 1.94 -15.66 2.32
C VAL A 34 1.51 -15.15 3.70
N ILE A 35 1.00 -16.04 4.56
CA ILE A 35 0.61 -15.69 5.94
C ILE A 35 1.81 -15.21 6.76
N GLN A 36 2.96 -15.85 6.60
CA GLN A 36 4.20 -15.49 7.28
C GLN A 36 4.76 -14.16 6.76
N ASN A 37 4.74 -13.93 5.44
CA ASN A 37 5.11 -12.64 4.86
C ASN A 37 4.14 -11.51 5.24
N ASP A 38 2.83 -11.78 5.31
CA ASP A 38 1.84 -10.80 5.77
C ASP A 38 2.05 -10.49 7.26
N SER A 39 2.32 -11.48 8.10
CA SER A 39 2.63 -11.27 9.52
C SER A 39 3.93 -10.48 9.72
N ASP A 40 4.97 -10.77 8.95
CA ASP A 40 6.24 -10.04 9.00
C ASP A 40 6.11 -8.63 8.39
N TRP A 41 5.23 -8.45 7.40
CA TRP A 41 4.88 -7.16 6.82
C TRP A 41 4.12 -6.30 7.84
N GLU A 42 3.08 -6.86 8.47
CA GLU A 42 2.30 -6.18 9.51
C GLU A 42 3.17 -5.82 10.72
N ALA A 43 4.08 -6.72 11.15
CA ALA A 43 5.02 -6.44 12.23
C ALA A 43 6.04 -5.35 11.86
N LYS A 44 6.63 -5.40 10.65
CA LYS A 44 7.54 -4.34 10.16
C LYS A 44 6.84 -3.01 9.94
N MET A 45 5.58 -3.02 9.51
CA MET A 45 4.76 -1.81 9.37
C MET A 45 4.38 -1.24 10.73
N ALA A 46 4.05 -2.07 11.73
CA ALA A 46 3.79 -1.61 13.09
C ALA A 46 5.04 -0.96 13.72
N ASP A 47 6.21 -1.58 13.58
CA ASP A 47 7.48 -1.03 14.08
C ASP A 47 7.92 0.24 13.33
N ALA A 48 7.75 0.29 12.00
CA ALA A 48 8.05 1.46 11.19
C ALA A 48 7.05 2.62 11.40
N SER A 49 5.83 2.33 11.86
CA SER A 49 4.79 3.34 12.16
C SER A 49 4.91 3.94 13.56
N ALA A 50 5.64 3.30 14.48
CA ALA A 50 5.78 3.77 15.87
C ALA A 50 6.63 5.05 16.02
N SER A 51 7.39 5.45 14.99
CA SER A 51 8.23 6.66 14.99
C SER A 51 8.48 7.25 13.60
N SER A 52 7.48 7.19 12.71
CA SER A 52 7.61 7.68 11.34
C SER A 52 7.57 9.21 11.28
N TRP A 53 8.72 9.87 11.43
CA TRP A 53 8.83 11.33 11.26
C TRP A 53 8.29 11.81 9.91
N LYS A 54 8.39 11.00 8.86
CA LYS A 54 7.83 11.34 7.54
C LYS A 54 6.29 11.42 7.54
N ASP A 55 5.62 10.67 8.41
CA ASP A 55 4.16 10.67 8.55
C ASP A 55 3.71 11.89 9.35
N GLU A 56 4.39 12.16 10.46
CA GLU A 56 4.19 13.38 11.26
C GLU A 56 4.45 14.64 10.45
N PHE A 57 5.52 14.67 9.63
CA PHE A 57 5.83 15.80 8.75
C PHE A 57 4.69 16.10 7.78
N TRP A 58 4.22 15.12 7.01
CA TRP A 58 3.14 15.35 6.05
C TRP A 58 1.81 15.64 6.73
N THR A 59 1.54 15.03 7.89
CA THR A 59 0.37 15.35 8.71
C THR A 59 0.37 16.82 9.13
N ILE A 60 1.51 17.34 9.60
CA ILE A 60 1.65 18.76 9.96
C ILE A 60 1.49 19.65 8.73
N VAL A 61 2.21 19.36 7.64
CA VAL A 61 2.16 20.17 6.41
C VAL A 61 0.74 20.25 5.85
N LEU A 62 0.01 19.14 5.84
CA LEU A 62 -1.38 19.08 5.34
C LEU A 62 -2.37 19.74 6.31
N ALA A 63 -2.08 19.79 7.60
CA ALA A 63 -2.93 20.44 8.60
C ALA A 63 -2.80 21.97 8.62
N ILE A 64 -1.63 22.52 8.27
CA ILE A 64 -1.35 23.97 8.34
C ILE A 64 -2.42 24.83 7.64
N PRO A 65 -2.84 24.55 6.38
CA PRO A 65 -3.84 25.39 5.72
C PRO A 65 -5.19 25.43 6.44
N ILE A 66 -5.60 24.32 7.06
CA ILE A 66 -6.83 24.23 7.84
C ILE A 66 -6.73 25.09 9.10
N PHE A 67 -5.59 25.00 9.81
CA PHE A 67 -5.32 25.83 10.98
C PHE A 67 -5.31 27.34 10.63
N MET A 68 -4.70 27.72 9.51
CA MET A 68 -4.64 29.11 9.07
C MET A 68 -6.02 29.70 8.77
N VAL A 69 -6.94 28.92 8.19
CA VAL A 69 -8.32 29.34 7.97
C VAL A 69 -9.07 29.51 9.30
N GLY A 70 -8.89 28.59 10.25
CA GLY A 70 -9.46 28.72 11.60
C GLY A 70 -8.91 29.95 12.35
N TRP A 71 -7.61 30.19 12.25
CA TRP A 71 -6.94 31.36 12.83
C TRP A 71 -7.48 32.69 12.26
N ALA A 72 -7.73 32.75 10.95
CA ALA A 72 -8.31 33.92 10.30
C ALA A 72 -9.67 34.31 10.92
N ILE A 73 -10.50 33.32 11.24
CA ILE A 73 -11.80 33.54 11.89
C ILE A 73 -11.63 34.05 13.32
N ILE A 74 -10.73 33.43 14.10
CA ILE A 74 -10.49 33.79 15.50
C ILE A 74 -9.92 35.21 15.62
N THR A 75 -9.02 35.59 14.72
CA THR A 75 -8.36 36.89 14.72
C THR A 75 -9.14 37.97 13.95
N GLY A 76 -10.17 37.58 13.19
CA GLY A 76 -10.92 38.49 12.32
C GLY A 76 -10.16 38.96 11.08
N ASP A 77 -8.97 38.41 10.81
CA ASP A 77 -8.14 38.77 9.66
C ASP A 77 -8.34 37.79 8.49
N MET A 78 -9.30 38.12 7.63
CA MET A 78 -9.59 37.31 6.44
C MET A 78 -8.50 37.39 5.35
N THR A 79 -7.52 38.30 5.44
CA THR A 79 -6.41 38.35 4.48
C THR A 79 -5.55 37.08 4.53
N VAL A 80 -5.56 36.38 5.68
CA VAL A 80 -4.92 35.07 5.84
C VAL A 80 -5.57 34.02 4.92
N VAL A 81 -6.89 34.06 4.75
CA VAL A 81 -7.60 33.13 3.85
C VAL A 81 -7.21 33.38 2.40
N ASP A 82 -7.08 34.65 2.00
CA ASP A 82 -6.69 34.99 0.64
C ASP A 82 -5.26 34.55 0.32
N ARG A 83 -4.32 34.71 1.27
CA ARG A 83 -2.95 34.17 1.14
C ARG A 83 -2.92 32.65 1.04
N VAL A 84 -3.75 31.94 1.80
CA VAL A 84 -3.87 30.47 1.70
C VAL A 84 -4.36 30.08 0.30
N LYS A 85 -5.37 30.78 -0.25
CA LYS A 85 -5.84 30.54 -1.62
C LYS A 85 -4.75 30.78 -2.66
N GLU A 86 -4.01 31.89 -2.56
CA GLU A 86 -2.89 32.20 -3.46
C GLU A 86 -1.79 31.14 -3.39
N ALA A 87 -1.47 30.65 -2.19
CA ALA A 87 -0.52 29.56 -2.02
C ALA A 87 -0.98 28.27 -2.73
N PHE A 88 -2.26 27.89 -2.61
CA PHE A 88 -2.80 26.74 -3.34
C PHE A 88 -2.81 26.95 -4.87
N ALA A 89 -3.06 28.17 -5.34
CA ALA A 89 -2.95 28.50 -6.76
C ALA A 89 -1.51 28.29 -7.26
N ALA A 90 -0.51 28.77 -6.51
CA ALA A 90 0.90 28.56 -6.84
C ALA A 90 1.28 27.06 -6.82
N LEU A 91 0.73 26.26 -5.90
CA LEU A 91 0.94 24.81 -5.89
C LEU A 91 0.32 24.12 -7.10
N ASN A 92 -0.82 24.61 -7.60
CA ASN A 92 -1.47 24.08 -8.78
C ASN A 92 -0.67 24.34 -10.07
N ASP A 93 0.13 25.41 -10.09
CA ASP A 93 0.98 25.78 -11.22
C ASP A 93 2.33 25.03 -11.24
N LEU A 94 2.59 24.18 -10.25
CA LEU A 94 3.79 23.35 -10.23
C LEU A 94 3.81 22.38 -11.42
N PRO A 95 4.99 22.06 -12.00
CA PRO A 95 5.08 21.07 -13.06
C PRO A 95 4.47 19.72 -12.66
N GLU A 96 3.77 19.06 -13.60
CA GLU A 96 3.08 17.78 -13.32
C GLU A 96 3.99 16.70 -12.74
N TRP A 97 5.24 16.62 -13.21
CA TRP A 97 6.22 15.65 -12.69
C TRP A 97 6.52 15.86 -11.20
N TYR A 98 6.50 17.11 -10.73
CA TYR A 98 6.76 17.44 -9.34
C TYR A 98 5.53 17.16 -8.47
N GLN A 99 4.34 17.51 -8.96
CA GLN A 99 3.07 17.14 -8.32
C GLN A 99 2.95 15.61 -8.17
N TYR A 100 3.41 14.86 -9.19
CA TYR A 100 3.48 13.39 -9.14
C TYR A 100 4.38 12.90 -8.00
N LEU A 101 5.60 13.44 -7.90
CA LEU A 101 6.55 13.06 -6.85
C LEU A 101 6.00 13.37 -5.46
N LEU A 102 5.37 14.54 -5.28
CA LEU A 102 4.70 14.91 -4.04
C LEU A 102 3.59 13.91 -3.68
N PHE A 103 2.73 13.58 -4.65
CA PHE A 103 1.64 12.63 -4.43
C PHE A 103 2.14 11.23 -4.01
N VAL A 104 3.21 10.74 -4.66
CA VAL A 104 3.84 9.46 -4.30
C VAL A 104 4.47 9.51 -2.91
N ALA A 105 5.19 10.58 -2.59
CA ALA A 105 5.82 10.75 -1.28
C ALA A 105 4.79 10.76 -0.14
N ILE A 106 3.71 11.53 -0.31
CA ILE A 106 2.61 11.62 0.67
C ILE A 106 1.91 10.26 0.81
N SER A 107 1.55 9.62 -0.30
CA SER A 107 0.91 8.30 -0.29
C SER A 107 1.78 7.23 0.39
N ALA A 108 3.09 7.27 0.18
CA ALA A 108 4.04 6.36 0.80
C ALA A 108 4.27 6.64 2.29
N SER A 109 4.09 7.88 2.75
CA SER A 109 4.12 8.22 4.17
C SER A 109 2.91 7.67 4.92
N PHE A 110 1.73 7.69 4.30
CA PHE A 110 0.49 7.13 4.88
C PHE A 110 0.25 5.65 4.58
N GLY A 111 1.23 4.93 4.01
CA GLY A 111 1.11 3.50 3.71
C GLY A 111 0.07 3.14 2.64
N ILE A 112 -0.38 4.11 1.83
CA ILE A 112 -1.37 3.89 0.77
C ILE A 112 -0.72 3.10 -0.38
N LYS A 113 -1.02 1.80 -0.46
CA LYS A 113 -0.56 0.93 -1.56
C LYS A 113 -1.26 1.33 -2.87
N GLY A 114 -0.50 1.79 -3.86
CA GLY A 114 -1.01 2.04 -5.22
C GLY A 114 -1.24 3.50 -5.60
N ALA A 115 -0.41 4.43 -5.11
CA ALA A 115 -0.42 5.83 -5.56
C ALA A 115 -0.49 5.97 -7.10
N SER A 116 0.29 5.15 -7.82
CA SER A 116 0.26 5.13 -9.30
C SER A 116 -1.12 4.79 -9.89
N LYS A 117 -1.97 4.02 -9.19
CA LYS A 117 -3.30 3.60 -9.66
C LYS A 117 -4.38 4.65 -9.41
N LEU A 118 -4.28 5.41 -8.31
CA LEU A 118 -5.20 6.51 -7.98
C LEU A 118 -5.05 7.71 -8.93
N MET A 119 -3.84 7.99 -9.41
CA MET A 119 -3.61 9.12 -10.30
C MET A 119 -4.12 8.89 -11.73
N GLY A 120 -4.16 7.63 -12.19
CA GLY A 120 -4.76 7.28 -13.50
C GLY A 120 -6.26 7.59 -13.59
N MET A 121 -6.92 7.89 -12.46
CA MET A 121 -8.32 8.30 -12.39
C MET A 121 -8.51 9.83 -12.50
N ARG A 122 -7.45 10.64 -12.44
CA ARG A 122 -7.52 12.12 -12.64
C ARG A 122 -7.43 12.52 -14.12
N LYS A 123 -7.99 11.70 -15.02
CA LYS A 123 -8.18 12.09 -16.43
C LYS A 123 -9.46 12.88 -16.60
#